data_AF-A0A2S0L9Z2-F1
#
_entry.id   AF-A0A2S0L9Z2-F1
#
_cell.length_a   1.000
_cell.length_b   1.000
_cell.length_c   1.000
_cell.angle_alpha   90.00
_cell.angle_beta   90.00
_cell.angle_gamma   90.00
#
_symmetry.space_group_name_H-M   'P 1'
#
loop_
_entity.id
_entity.type
_entity.pdbx_description
1 polymer ?
#
loop_
_entity_poly.entity_id
_entity_poly.type
_entity_poly.pdbx_seq_one_letter_code
_entity_poly.pdbx_strand_id
1 'polypeptide(L)'
;MFKLKLVNLAAIVALFFVACKKDDNKPIATLTVDKSQVTVKINETSTIAITSGNGNYVLKSADQTKATATLKGNAITVTGKAEGETLLTLTDAENQTAKIAVKVINLIVPGQTVSLTTGTTATYTLTFGSNYTLNVLKTAVATATVSNSLLTITALTEGQTDIIVKDPQTEKEQTIKVTVTAPKLIVEKTQVVIVGTADEDVKITSGTPNYTVSSSNDQVATAEIIGIGMGEKVRIRAIAVGSTTITLTDASNQKVTINVTVNAPELTVAKNTVTLEGTAAEEVKITSGTPNYTATSDNPQVATAEVIGKEFKVVRIKGVKAGNAIITLTDSQNKKITINVTITSPKLTVAKHSVVLEGTSVEEVAITSGTPDYTVTSSDDNVATAIIIGKTTKAIRIKGVGAGTATLTLTDGSNKSTLIKVTVNAEEETSLFEIDDYGVVTLKEDATPTGAIKIPSKGTSIDSEVFYNNKDITSVDLNNVTEIGENAFAGTSKLTKVIMTKVEEIGDAAFTTSGLTQLTLPATIKSIGQRAFMNNRDLTKITVLKATPPTVHSQSFAGVWNNSTKTVTLYVPKGSKAAYQSDENWGKFKNIEELSK
;
A
#
# COMPACT_ATOMS: atom_id res chain seq x y z
N MET A 1 -37.63 -47.02 -54.11
CA MET A 1 -36.52 -47.72 -54.78
C MET A 1 -36.87 -49.21 -54.87
N PHE A 2 -36.82 -49.79 -56.08
CA PHE A 2 -36.38 -51.17 -56.44
C PHE A 2 -36.43 -52.24 -55.31
N LYS A 3 -37.05 -53.43 -55.41
CA LYS A 3 -37.08 -54.51 -56.42
C LYS A 3 -38.08 -55.58 -55.93
N LEU A 4 -38.96 -56.15 -56.77
CA LEU A 4 -38.73 -57.30 -57.65
C LEU A 4 -38.45 -58.62 -56.91
N LYS A 5 -39.42 -59.56 -56.91
CA LYS A 5 -39.27 -60.90 -57.52
C LYS A 5 -40.56 -61.73 -57.41
N LEU A 6 -41.16 -61.95 -58.57
CA LEU A 6 -41.98 -63.13 -58.92
C LEU A 6 -41.07 -64.37 -58.99
N VAL A 7 -41.63 -65.56 -58.69
CA VAL A 7 -41.19 -66.84 -59.26
C VAL A 7 -42.43 -67.66 -59.69
N ASN A 8 -42.41 -68.05 -60.97
CA ASN A 8 -43.31 -68.88 -61.79
C ASN A 8 -43.28 -70.37 -61.36
N LEU A 9 -44.39 -71.13 -61.38
CA LEU A 9 -45.13 -71.77 -62.50
C LEU A 9 -44.41 -72.95 -63.21
N ALA A 10 -45.04 -74.12 -63.18
CA ALA A 10 -45.02 -75.19 -64.20
C ALA A 10 -46.24 -76.11 -63.91
N ALA A 11 -47.32 -76.16 -64.70
CA ALA A 11 -47.49 -76.63 -66.09
C ALA A 11 -47.48 -78.17 -66.24
N ILE A 12 -48.66 -78.77 -66.38
CA ILE A 12 -48.90 -80.03 -67.11
C ILE A 12 -50.14 -79.82 -68.01
N VAL A 13 -49.99 -80.27 -69.26
CA VAL A 13 -50.86 -80.09 -70.43
C VAL A 13 -51.62 -81.39 -70.72
N ALA A 14 -52.73 -81.26 -71.48
CA ALA A 14 -53.42 -82.25 -72.34
C ALA A 14 -54.73 -82.84 -71.77
N LEU A 15 -55.83 -83.04 -72.52
CA LEU A 15 -56.29 -82.72 -73.89
C LEU A 15 -57.81 -83.11 -73.92
N PHE A 16 -58.67 -82.31 -74.60
CA PHE A 16 -60.02 -82.58 -75.22
C PHE A 16 -61.08 -83.47 -74.49
N PHE A 17 -62.40 -83.23 -74.52
CA PHE A 17 -63.30 -82.89 -75.63
C PHE A 17 -64.60 -82.19 -75.12
N VAL A 18 -65.29 -81.56 -76.08
CA VAL A 18 -66.56 -80.83 -76.05
C VAL A 18 -67.77 -81.62 -75.50
N ALA A 19 -68.60 -80.99 -74.68
CA ALA A 19 -70.08 -81.06 -74.75
C ALA A 19 -70.74 -79.94 -73.92
N CYS A 20 -71.68 -79.22 -74.53
CA CYS A 20 -72.42 -78.08 -73.96
C CYS A 20 -73.25 -78.40 -72.71
N LYS A 21 -73.21 -77.50 -71.71
CA LYS A 21 -74.37 -77.02 -70.92
C LYS A 21 -74.14 -75.56 -70.53
N LYS A 22 -75.20 -74.74 -70.64
CA LYS A 22 -75.19 -73.31 -70.30
C LYS A 22 -75.36 -73.18 -68.79
N ASP A 23 -74.33 -72.68 -68.13
CA ASP A 23 -74.22 -72.39 -66.69
C ASP A 23 -74.54 -70.90 -66.47
N ASP A 24 -75.54 -70.58 -65.65
CA ASP A 24 -75.80 -69.21 -65.20
C ASP A 24 -75.21 -69.04 -63.79
N ASN A 25 -73.92 -68.68 -63.71
CA ASN A 25 -73.25 -68.37 -62.44
C ASN A 25 -73.02 -66.84 -62.35
N LYS A 26 -73.90 -66.15 -61.61
CA LYS A 26 -73.77 -64.69 -61.34
C LYS A 26 -72.74 -64.49 -60.22
N PRO A 27 -71.72 -63.61 -60.37
CA PRO A 27 -70.69 -63.44 -59.34
C PRO A 27 -71.27 -62.86 -58.05
N ILE A 28 -70.97 -63.50 -56.92
CA ILE A 28 -71.36 -63.09 -55.57
C ILE A 28 -70.51 -61.87 -55.15
N ALA A 29 -71.14 -60.76 -54.75
CA ALA A 29 -70.42 -59.54 -54.36
C ALA A 29 -69.85 -59.66 -52.94
N THR A 30 -68.57 -59.35 -52.71
CA THR A 30 -67.94 -59.46 -51.38
C THR A 30 -68.56 -58.49 -50.37
N LEU A 31 -68.74 -58.90 -49.10
CA LEU A 31 -69.26 -58.03 -48.04
C LEU A 31 -68.16 -57.15 -47.45
N THR A 32 -68.29 -55.82 -47.55
CA THR A 32 -67.32 -54.87 -46.98
C THR A 32 -67.99 -53.72 -46.23
N VAL A 33 -67.27 -53.16 -45.27
CA VAL A 33 -67.64 -51.97 -44.50
C VAL A 33 -66.53 -50.92 -44.60
N ASP A 34 -66.86 -49.64 -44.38
CA ASP A 34 -65.88 -48.55 -44.41
C ASP A 34 -64.88 -48.60 -43.23
N LYS A 35 -65.29 -49.20 -42.10
CA LYS A 35 -64.48 -49.32 -40.89
C LYS A 35 -64.57 -50.72 -40.29
N SER A 36 -63.46 -51.43 -40.25
CA SER A 36 -63.33 -52.73 -39.55
C SER A 36 -63.08 -52.59 -38.04
N GLN A 37 -62.95 -51.35 -37.54
CA GLN A 37 -62.84 -51.05 -36.12
C GLN A 37 -63.43 -49.67 -35.80
N VAL A 38 -64.01 -49.51 -34.61
CA VAL A 38 -64.53 -48.24 -34.11
C VAL A 38 -64.30 -48.12 -32.61
N THR A 39 -63.94 -46.91 -32.15
CA THR A 39 -63.92 -46.58 -30.72
C THR A 39 -65.08 -45.64 -30.42
N VAL A 40 -65.85 -45.94 -29.39
CA VAL A 40 -67.06 -45.20 -29.03
C VAL A 40 -67.09 -44.94 -27.52
N LYS A 41 -67.55 -43.76 -27.11
CA LYS A 41 -67.66 -43.44 -25.68
C LYS A 41 -68.92 -44.08 -25.10
N ILE A 42 -68.94 -44.31 -23.78
CA ILE A 42 -70.18 -44.71 -23.09
C ILE A 42 -71.28 -43.67 -23.39
N ASN A 43 -72.45 -44.15 -23.80
CA ASN A 43 -73.63 -43.39 -24.21
C ASN A 43 -73.52 -42.53 -25.49
N GLU A 44 -72.36 -42.48 -26.14
CA GLU A 44 -72.23 -41.87 -27.47
C GLU A 44 -72.44 -42.90 -28.59
N THR A 45 -72.64 -42.40 -29.82
CA THR A 45 -72.81 -43.24 -31.01
C THR A 45 -71.79 -42.96 -32.10
N SER A 46 -71.50 -43.95 -32.94
CA SER A 46 -70.72 -43.80 -34.17
C SER A 46 -71.30 -44.63 -35.29
N THR A 47 -71.17 -44.13 -36.51
CA THR A 47 -71.77 -44.77 -37.70
C THR A 47 -70.69 -45.42 -38.57
N ILE A 48 -71.02 -46.59 -39.09
CA ILE A 48 -70.22 -47.41 -40.01
C ILE A 48 -71.09 -47.68 -41.23
N ALA A 49 -70.56 -47.46 -42.43
CA ALA A 49 -71.26 -47.68 -43.69
C ALA A 49 -70.93 -49.05 -44.28
N ILE A 50 -71.94 -49.76 -44.77
CA ILE A 50 -71.78 -50.97 -45.58
C ILE A 50 -71.50 -50.53 -47.01
N THR A 51 -70.32 -50.88 -47.53
CA THR A 51 -69.81 -50.37 -48.81
C THR A 51 -70.04 -51.33 -49.97
N SER A 52 -70.18 -52.63 -49.72
CA SER A 52 -70.61 -53.64 -50.72
C SER A 52 -71.16 -54.91 -50.04
N GLY A 53 -72.01 -55.68 -50.73
CA GLY A 53 -72.56 -56.97 -50.26
C GLY A 53 -73.90 -57.32 -50.92
N ASN A 54 -74.48 -58.49 -50.60
CA ASN A 54 -75.65 -59.04 -51.33
C ASN A 54 -77.03 -58.74 -50.71
N GLY A 55 -77.11 -57.76 -49.80
CA GLY A 55 -78.36 -57.38 -49.12
C GLY A 55 -78.80 -58.34 -48.02
N ASN A 56 -79.99 -58.10 -47.43
CA ASN A 56 -80.54 -58.82 -46.27
C ASN A 56 -79.56 -58.96 -45.10
N TYR A 57 -78.92 -57.86 -44.71
CA TYR A 57 -77.88 -57.90 -43.70
C TYR A 57 -78.43 -58.20 -42.30
N VAL A 58 -77.72 -59.08 -41.59
CA VAL A 58 -77.98 -59.42 -40.18
C VAL A 58 -76.78 -58.97 -39.35
N LEU A 59 -77.04 -58.19 -38.30
CA LEU A 59 -76.02 -57.66 -37.40
C LEU A 59 -76.10 -58.32 -36.02
N LYS A 60 -74.98 -58.83 -35.52
CA LYS A 60 -74.87 -59.42 -34.19
C LYS A 60 -73.72 -58.80 -33.41
N SER A 61 -74.00 -58.34 -32.19
CA SER A 61 -72.95 -57.96 -31.21
C SER A 61 -72.59 -59.17 -30.35
N ALA A 62 -71.29 -59.44 -30.19
CA ALA A 62 -70.79 -60.52 -29.35
C ALA A 62 -71.08 -60.28 -27.85
N ASP A 63 -71.05 -59.02 -27.42
CA ASP A 63 -71.39 -58.59 -26.07
C ASP A 63 -72.14 -57.25 -26.12
N GLN A 64 -73.47 -57.33 -25.94
CA GLN A 64 -74.36 -56.17 -25.93
C GLN A 64 -74.26 -55.32 -24.65
N THR A 65 -73.64 -55.85 -23.58
CA THR A 65 -73.41 -55.07 -22.36
C THR A 65 -72.31 -54.03 -22.54
N LYS A 66 -71.38 -54.26 -23.49
CA LYS A 66 -70.31 -53.32 -23.82
C LYS A 66 -70.74 -52.32 -24.88
N ALA A 67 -71.28 -52.78 -26.00
CA ALA A 67 -71.84 -51.92 -27.04
C ALA A 67 -73.06 -52.56 -27.72
N THR A 68 -74.08 -51.75 -27.96
CA THR A 68 -75.23 -52.11 -28.80
C THR A 68 -75.03 -51.53 -30.19
N ALA A 69 -75.56 -52.18 -31.23
CA ALA A 69 -75.53 -51.65 -32.57
C ALA A 69 -76.85 -51.89 -33.28
N THR A 70 -77.30 -50.91 -34.06
CA THR A 70 -78.53 -50.98 -34.86
C THR A 70 -78.19 -50.84 -36.35
N LEU A 71 -78.92 -51.57 -37.19
CA LEU A 71 -78.78 -51.53 -38.63
C LEU A 71 -80.00 -50.83 -39.24
N LYS A 72 -79.78 -49.81 -40.08
CA LYS A 72 -80.84 -49.16 -40.86
C LYS A 72 -80.35 -48.92 -42.28
N GLY A 73 -80.92 -49.65 -43.24
CA GLY A 73 -80.42 -49.66 -44.63
C GLY A 73 -78.99 -50.15 -44.69
N ASN A 74 -78.10 -49.36 -45.30
CA ASN A 74 -76.67 -49.68 -45.42
C ASN A 74 -75.79 -49.03 -44.33
N ALA A 75 -76.36 -48.63 -43.18
CA ALA A 75 -75.62 -48.00 -42.10
C ALA A 75 -75.81 -48.73 -40.76
N ILE A 76 -74.70 -48.93 -40.05
CA ILE A 76 -74.63 -49.49 -38.70
C ILE A 76 -74.33 -48.36 -37.72
N THR A 77 -75.22 -48.12 -36.76
CA THR A 77 -75.00 -47.18 -35.66
C THR A 77 -74.62 -47.94 -34.40
N VAL A 78 -73.40 -47.75 -33.92
CA VAL A 78 -72.84 -48.37 -32.70
C VAL A 78 -72.99 -47.41 -31.53
N THR A 79 -73.51 -47.88 -30.40
CA THR A 79 -73.68 -47.10 -29.15
C THR A 79 -72.92 -47.77 -28.01
N GLY A 80 -72.07 -47.02 -27.31
CA GLY A 80 -71.31 -47.53 -26.17
C GLY A 80 -72.19 -47.67 -24.93
N LYS A 81 -72.06 -48.76 -24.18
CA LYS A 81 -72.86 -49.04 -22.98
C LYS A 81 -72.01 -49.19 -21.72
N ALA A 82 -70.91 -49.95 -21.80
CA ALA A 82 -69.99 -50.12 -20.68
C ALA A 82 -68.56 -50.35 -21.19
N GLU A 83 -67.58 -49.98 -20.37
CA GLU A 83 -66.15 -50.09 -20.70
C GLU A 83 -65.74 -51.52 -21.05
N GLY A 84 -64.99 -51.67 -22.13
CA GLY A 84 -64.48 -52.94 -22.61
C GLY A 84 -64.47 -53.02 -24.14
N GLU A 85 -64.09 -54.18 -24.64
CA GLU A 85 -64.06 -54.47 -26.07
C GLU A 85 -65.14 -55.48 -26.42
N THR A 86 -65.76 -55.32 -27.59
CA THR A 86 -66.75 -56.25 -28.15
C THR A 86 -66.57 -56.30 -29.66
N LEU A 87 -67.19 -57.30 -30.29
CA LEU A 87 -67.08 -57.51 -31.74
C LEU A 87 -68.47 -57.52 -32.36
N LEU A 88 -68.68 -56.70 -33.38
CA LEU A 88 -69.87 -56.81 -34.23
C LEU A 88 -69.56 -57.70 -35.43
N THR A 89 -70.48 -58.60 -35.74
CA THR A 89 -70.43 -59.44 -36.95
C THR A 89 -71.63 -59.10 -37.81
N LEU A 90 -71.36 -58.65 -39.03
CA LEU A 90 -72.34 -58.39 -40.08
C LEU A 90 -72.33 -59.56 -41.05
N THR A 91 -73.49 -60.11 -41.40
CA THR A 91 -73.64 -61.22 -42.36
C THR A 91 -74.64 -60.84 -43.46
N ASP A 92 -74.39 -61.20 -44.73
CA ASP A 92 -75.31 -60.96 -45.86
C ASP A 92 -76.08 -62.21 -46.31
N ALA A 93 -76.97 -62.07 -47.31
CA ALA A 93 -77.81 -63.14 -47.85
C ALA A 93 -77.05 -64.39 -48.35
N GLU A 94 -75.80 -64.21 -48.78
CA GLU A 94 -74.93 -65.27 -49.31
C GLU A 94 -73.97 -65.81 -48.23
N ASN A 95 -74.26 -65.54 -46.95
CA ASN A 95 -73.50 -65.93 -45.77
C ASN A 95 -72.07 -65.37 -45.68
N GLN A 96 -71.76 -64.29 -46.41
CA GLN A 96 -70.48 -63.62 -46.24
C GLN A 96 -70.49 -62.76 -44.97
N THR A 97 -69.35 -62.64 -44.30
CA THR A 97 -69.24 -61.95 -43.01
C THR A 97 -68.20 -60.84 -43.01
N ALA A 98 -68.52 -59.74 -42.33
CA ALA A 98 -67.58 -58.66 -41.99
C ALA A 98 -67.55 -58.47 -40.47
N LYS A 99 -66.35 -58.41 -39.90
CA LYS A 99 -66.13 -58.24 -38.46
C LYS A 99 -65.67 -56.81 -38.15
N ILE A 100 -66.27 -56.22 -37.13
CA ILE A 100 -65.99 -54.85 -36.70
C ILE A 100 -65.62 -54.89 -35.21
N ALA A 101 -64.37 -54.58 -34.89
CA ALA A 101 -63.94 -54.44 -33.50
C ALA A 101 -64.47 -53.14 -32.89
N VAL A 102 -65.14 -53.23 -31.74
CA VAL A 102 -65.67 -52.07 -31.01
C VAL A 102 -64.96 -51.95 -29.67
N LYS A 103 -64.33 -50.80 -29.44
CA LYS A 103 -63.75 -50.46 -28.14
C LYS A 103 -64.58 -49.38 -27.47
N VAL A 104 -65.08 -49.66 -26.27
CA VAL A 104 -65.85 -48.72 -25.45
C VAL A 104 -65.01 -48.27 -24.27
N ILE A 105 -64.82 -46.96 -24.14
CA ILE A 105 -63.90 -46.35 -23.16
C ILE A 105 -64.64 -45.48 -22.13
N ASN A 106 -64.06 -45.35 -20.93
CA ASN A 106 -64.59 -44.62 -19.75
C ASN A 106 -63.53 -43.69 -19.13
N LEU A 107 -63.95 -42.79 -18.24
CA LEU A 107 -63.08 -41.86 -17.50
C LEU A 107 -62.09 -42.61 -16.57
N ILE A 108 -60.78 -42.42 -16.78
CA ILE A 108 -59.71 -42.89 -15.88
C ILE A 108 -58.83 -41.71 -15.49
N VAL A 109 -58.92 -41.24 -14.24
CA VAL A 109 -57.94 -40.28 -13.68
C VAL A 109 -57.09 -41.04 -12.65
N PRO A 110 -55.75 -41.11 -12.79
CA PRO A 110 -54.90 -41.83 -11.83
C PRO A 110 -54.96 -41.20 -10.42
N GLY A 111 -55.09 -42.02 -9.37
CA GLY A 111 -55.06 -41.60 -7.97
C GLY A 111 -53.68 -41.12 -7.52
N GLN A 112 -53.31 -39.88 -7.87
CA GLN A 112 -52.01 -39.30 -7.55
C GLN A 112 -51.96 -38.61 -6.18
N THR A 113 -50.88 -38.87 -5.45
CA THR A 113 -50.35 -37.98 -4.41
C THR A 113 -49.36 -37.02 -5.05
N VAL A 114 -49.53 -35.72 -4.81
CA VAL A 114 -48.69 -34.65 -5.36
C VAL A 114 -47.99 -33.94 -4.19
N SER A 115 -46.66 -33.90 -4.23
CA SER A 115 -45.86 -33.15 -3.27
C SER A 115 -45.24 -31.95 -3.95
N LEU A 116 -45.54 -30.76 -3.44
CA LEU A 116 -45.04 -29.48 -3.98
C LEU A 116 -44.34 -28.70 -2.88
N THR A 117 -43.43 -27.82 -3.29
CA THR A 117 -42.85 -26.82 -2.40
C THR A 117 -43.65 -25.52 -2.51
N THR A 118 -43.87 -24.82 -1.41
CA THR A 118 -44.54 -23.51 -1.41
C THR A 118 -44.00 -22.58 -2.51
N GLY A 119 -44.90 -21.96 -3.29
CA GLY A 119 -44.56 -21.06 -4.39
C GLY A 119 -44.29 -21.76 -5.74
N THR A 120 -44.29 -23.09 -5.78
CA THR A 120 -44.13 -23.85 -7.04
C THR A 120 -45.47 -24.19 -7.68
N THR A 121 -45.42 -24.48 -8.98
CA THR A 121 -46.56 -25.01 -9.73
C THR A 121 -46.20 -26.36 -10.34
N ALA A 122 -47.17 -27.25 -10.42
CA ALA A 122 -47.06 -28.49 -11.18
C ALA A 122 -48.24 -28.60 -12.14
N THR A 123 -47.98 -29.21 -13.29
CA THR A 123 -49.00 -29.41 -14.32
C THR A 123 -49.18 -30.89 -14.61
N TYR A 124 -50.44 -31.29 -14.78
CA TYR A 124 -50.84 -32.66 -15.03
C TYR A 124 -51.83 -32.68 -16.18
N THR A 125 -51.59 -33.51 -17.19
CA THR A 125 -52.54 -33.68 -18.29
C THR A 125 -53.64 -34.63 -17.85
N LEU A 126 -54.89 -34.15 -17.85
CA LEU A 126 -56.09 -34.95 -17.69
C LEU A 126 -56.39 -35.61 -19.03
N THR A 127 -56.36 -36.93 -19.08
CA THR A 127 -56.38 -37.68 -20.34
C THR A 127 -57.77 -38.07 -20.83
N PHE A 128 -58.84 -37.82 -20.06
CA PHE A 128 -60.20 -38.30 -20.37
C PHE A 128 -61.29 -37.41 -19.76
N GLY A 129 -62.27 -36.97 -20.55
CA GLY A 129 -63.35 -36.04 -20.15
C GLY A 129 -63.30 -34.69 -20.88
N SER A 130 -64.26 -33.79 -20.62
CA SER A 130 -64.26 -32.40 -21.12
C SER A 130 -65.01 -31.49 -20.14
N ASN A 131 -64.65 -30.20 -20.07
CA ASN A 131 -65.29 -29.22 -19.16
C ASN A 131 -65.24 -29.60 -17.67
N TYR A 132 -64.12 -30.14 -17.19
CA TYR A 132 -63.95 -30.55 -15.78
C TYR A 132 -64.22 -29.41 -14.81
N THR A 133 -64.80 -29.76 -13.66
CA THR A 133 -64.90 -28.84 -12.51
C THR A 133 -63.95 -29.26 -11.40
N LEU A 134 -63.44 -28.28 -10.66
CA LEU A 134 -62.48 -28.48 -9.57
C LEU A 134 -63.09 -28.03 -8.24
N ASN A 135 -62.93 -28.84 -7.20
CA ASN A 135 -63.19 -28.45 -5.82
C ASN A 135 -61.92 -28.66 -5.00
N VAL A 136 -61.36 -27.57 -4.47
CA VAL A 136 -60.14 -27.60 -3.65
C VAL A 136 -60.54 -27.39 -2.20
N LEU A 137 -60.39 -28.42 -1.36
CA LEU A 137 -60.94 -28.39 0.00
C LEU A 137 -60.29 -27.34 0.91
N LYS A 138 -59.00 -27.06 0.73
CA LYS A 138 -58.27 -25.98 1.42
C LYS A 138 -57.50 -25.12 0.43
N THR A 139 -58.17 -24.11 -0.11
CA THR A 139 -57.59 -23.16 -1.07
C THR A 139 -56.42 -22.35 -0.52
N ALA A 140 -56.31 -22.22 0.81
CA ALA A 140 -55.16 -21.59 1.46
C ALA A 140 -53.85 -22.38 1.31
N VAL A 141 -53.93 -23.72 1.16
CA VAL A 141 -52.76 -24.61 1.04
C VAL A 141 -52.29 -24.68 -0.41
N ALA A 142 -53.23 -24.87 -1.35
CA ALA A 142 -52.95 -24.88 -2.78
C ALA A 142 -54.18 -24.44 -3.57
N THR A 143 -53.98 -23.95 -4.79
CA THR A 143 -55.04 -23.68 -5.76
C THR A 143 -54.88 -24.56 -6.98
N ALA A 144 -55.96 -24.75 -7.74
CA ALA A 144 -55.94 -25.55 -8.94
C ALA A 144 -56.80 -24.91 -10.05
N THR A 145 -56.31 -24.97 -11.27
CA THR A 145 -57.06 -24.56 -12.48
C THR A 145 -56.97 -25.64 -13.53
N VAL A 146 -57.98 -25.73 -14.39
CA VAL A 146 -57.98 -26.67 -15.52
C VAL A 146 -58.31 -25.92 -16.81
N SER A 147 -57.46 -26.04 -17.81
CA SER A 147 -57.65 -25.43 -19.13
C SER A 147 -57.14 -26.37 -20.22
N ASN A 148 -57.92 -26.64 -21.26
CA ASN A 148 -57.59 -27.59 -22.33
C ASN A 148 -57.09 -28.94 -21.80
N SER A 149 -57.76 -29.47 -20.78
CA SER A 149 -57.38 -30.70 -20.09
C SER A 149 -56.01 -30.68 -19.38
N LEU A 150 -55.41 -29.52 -19.17
CA LEU A 150 -54.21 -29.35 -18.36
C LEU A 150 -54.60 -28.83 -16.97
N LEU A 151 -54.44 -29.68 -15.95
CA LEU A 151 -54.58 -29.30 -14.54
C LEU A 151 -53.30 -28.63 -14.08
N THR A 152 -53.38 -27.39 -13.59
CA THR A 152 -52.28 -26.66 -12.98
C THR A 152 -52.56 -26.53 -11.49
N ILE A 153 -51.67 -27.06 -10.65
CA ILE A 153 -51.75 -26.95 -9.18
C ILE A 153 -50.67 -25.95 -8.75
N THR A 154 -51.06 -24.94 -7.97
CA THR A 154 -50.15 -23.92 -7.40
C THR A 154 -50.09 -24.10 -5.89
N ALA A 155 -48.90 -24.34 -5.34
CA ALA A 155 -48.69 -24.47 -3.91
C ALA A 155 -48.57 -23.10 -3.24
N LEU A 156 -49.37 -22.85 -2.18
CA LEU A 156 -49.47 -21.54 -1.52
C LEU A 156 -48.91 -21.53 -0.11
N THR A 157 -49.30 -22.45 0.76
CA THR A 157 -48.81 -22.53 2.14
C THR A 157 -48.58 -23.98 2.55
N GLU A 158 -47.68 -24.19 3.50
CA GLU A 158 -47.37 -25.52 4.03
C GLU A 158 -48.61 -26.19 4.63
N GLY A 159 -48.83 -27.45 4.26
CA GLY A 159 -49.98 -28.22 4.72
C GLY A 159 -50.45 -29.27 3.72
N GLN A 160 -51.63 -29.82 3.98
CA GLN A 160 -52.25 -30.83 3.13
C GLN A 160 -53.65 -30.42 2.70
N THR A 161 -53.98 -30.67 1.43
CA THR A 161 -55.29 -30.41 0.84
C THR A 161 -55.62 -31.46 -0.20
N ASP A 162 -56.91 -31.74 -0.37
CA ASP A 162 -57.41 -32.64 -1.40
C ASP A 162 -58.05 -31.80 -2.52
N ILE A 163 -57.74 -32.12 -3.77
CA ILE A 163 -58.36 -31.53 -4.97
C ILE A 163 -59.25 -32.58 -5.61
N ILE A 164 -60.54 -32.30 -5.71
CA ILE A 164 -61.52 -33.17 -6.34
C ILE A 164 -61.72 -32.67 -7.77
N VAL A 165 -61.45 -33.53 -8.74
CA VAL A 165 -61.69 -33.31 -10.17
C VAL A 165 -62.94 -34.06 -10.58
N LYS A 166 -63.94 -33.37 -11.10
CA LYS A 166 -65.22 -33.95 -11.51
C LYS A 166 -65.45 -33.82 -13.00
N ASP A 167 -65.86 -34.92 -13.63
CA ASP A 167 -66.44 -34.90 -14.98
C ASP A 167 -67.96 -34.69 -14.88
N PRO A 168 -68.49 -33.54 -15.35
CA PRO A 168 -69.92 -33.24 -15.23
C PRO A 168 -70.81 -34.07 -16.16
N GLN A 169 -70.28 -34.76 -17.17
CA GLN A 169 -71.08 -35.59 -18.08
C GLN A 169 -71.32 -37.00 -17.51
N THR A 170 -70.35 -37.53 -16.77
CA THR A 170 -70.44 -38.87 -16.18
C THR A 170 -70.68 -38.85 -14.68
N GLU A 171 -70.70 -37.66 -14.04
CA GLU A 171 -70.83 -37.46 -12.59
C GLU A 171 -69.74 -38.16 -11.76
N LYS A 172 -68.60 -38.48 -12.37
CA LYS A 172 -67.50 -39.19 -11.70
C LYS A 172 -66.51 -38.19 -11.12
N GLU A 173 -66.02 -38.49 -9.92
CA GLU A 173 -65.06 -37.69 -9.18
C GLU A 173 -63.76 -38.46 -8.93
N GLN A 174 -62.63 -37.76 -8.96
CA GLN A 174 -61.33 -38.27 -8.53
C GLN A 174 -60.67 -37.26 -7.58
N THR A 175 -60.11 -37.77 -6.49
CA THR A 175 -59.36 -36.97 -5.52
C THR A 175 -57.85 -37.07 -5.77
N ILE A 176 -57.18 -35.92 -5.80
CA ILE A 176 -55.72 -35.76 -5.81
C ILE A 176 -55.31 -35.25 -4.43
N LYS A 177 -54.43 -35.98 -3.74
CA LYS A 177 -53.93 -35.60 -2.42
C LYS A 177 -52.70 -34.73 -2.58
N VAL A 178 -52.78 -33.46 -2.20
CA VAL A 178 -51.68 -32.50 -2.31
C VAL A 178 -51.05 -32.28 -0.94
N THR A 179 -49.74 -32.49 -0.85
CA THR A 179 -48.91 -32.08 0.29
C THR A 179 -48.01 -30.94 -0.16
N VAL A 180 -48.11 -29.80 0.50
CA VAL A 180 -47.23 -28.66 0.30
C VAL A 180 -46.24 -28.61 1.46
N THR A 181 -44.95 -28.64 1.16
CA THR A 181 -43.87 -28.49 2.15
C THR A 181 -43.24 -27.11 2.04
N ALA A 182 -42.70 -26.62 3.15
CA ALA A 182 -41.86 -25.43 3.13
C ALA A 182 -40.62 -25.62 2.22
N PRO A 183 -40.09 -24.55 1.59
CA PRO A 183 -38.82 -24.60 0.88
C PRO A 183 -37.69 -24.94 1.85
N LYS A 184 -36.78 -25.81 1.43
CA LYS A 184 -35.63 -26.20 2.27
C LYS A 184 -34.77 -24.96 2.57
N LEU A 185 -34.38 -24.77 3.83
CA LEU A 185 -33.43 -23.72 4.20
C LEU A 185 -32.02 -24.06 3.67
N ILE A 186 -31.44 -23.18 2.85
CA ILE A 186 -30.13 -23.38 2.20
C ILE A 186 -29.37 -22.05 2.17
N VAL A 187 -28.08 -22.09 2.50
CA VAL A 187 -27.14 -20.95 2.41
C VAL A 187 -26.05 -21.26 1.37
N GLU A 188 -25.37 -20.22 0.87
CA GLU A 188 -24.33 -20.39 -0.17
C GLU A 188 -23.15 -21.27 0.31
N LYS A 189 -22.80 -21.18 1.59
CA LYS A 189 -21.67 -21.89 2.21
C LYS A 189 -21.92 -22.10 3.70
N THR A 190 -21.48 -23.26 4.20
CA THR A 190 -21.61 -23.66 5.61
C THR A 190 -20.27 -23.68 6.35
N GLN A 191 -19.20 -23.22 5.70
CA GLN A 191 -17.86 -23.08 6.24
C GLN A 191 -17.37 -21.67 5.92
N VAL A 192 -16.98 -20.92 6.94
CA VAL A 192 -16.51 -19.54 6.84
C VAL A 192 -15.21 -19.43 7.61
N VAL A 193 -14.17 -18.95 6.93
CA VAL A 193 -12.87 -18.67 7.55
C VAL A 193 -12.60 -17.18 7.43
N ILE A 194 -12.46 -16.50 8.57
CA ILE A 194 -12.18 -15.07 8.64
C ILE A 194 -10.77 -14.88 9.20
N VAL A 195 -10.04 -13.88 8.70
CA VAL A 195 -8.72 -13.52 9.23
C VAL A 195 -8.81 -12.13 9.87
N GLY A 196 -8.40 -12.01 11.13
CA GLY A 196 -8.44 -10.75 11.87
C GLY A 196 -9.88 -10.32 12.20
N THR A 197 -10.23 -9.07 11.89
CA THR A 197 -11.52 -8.44 12.27
C THR A 197 -12.41 -8.13 11.07
N ALA A 198 -12.24 -8.87 9.96
CA ALA A 198 -13.08 -8.68 8.78
C ALA A 198 -14.50 -9.20 9.02
N ASP A 199 -15.46 -8.64 8.28
CA ASP A 199 -16.82 -9.16 8.19
C ASP A 199 -16.91 -10.09 6.97
N GLU A 200 -17.75 -11.12 7.05
CA GLU A 200 -18.08 -11.99 5.92
C GLU A 200 -19.60 -12.14 5.80
N ASP A 201 -20.14 -11.95 4.60
CA ASP A 201 -21.57 -12.13 4.32
C ASP A 201 -21.82 -13.50 3.68
N VAL A 202 -22.79 -14.25 4.20
CA VAL A 202 -23.25 -15.54 3.65
C VAL A 202 -24.66 -15.39 3.09
N LYS A 203 -24.84 -15.58 1.78
CA LYS A 203 -26.17 -15.45 1.15
C LYS A 203 -27.11 -16.59 1.55
N ILE A 204 -28.35 -16.24 1.87
CA ILE A 204 -29.46 -17.20 2.01
C ILE A 204 -30.04 -17.45 0.61
N THR A 205 -30.08 -18.71 0.19
CA THR A 205 -30.43 -19.10 -1.20
C THR A 205 -31.80 -19.78 -1.31
N SER A 206 -32.34 -20.30 -0.21
CA SER A 206 -33.68 -20.89 -0.11
C SER A 206 -34.10 -20.95 1.37
N GLY A 207 -35.41 -20.93 1.65
CA GLY A 207 -35.97 -20.96 3.01
C GLY A 207 -37.26 -20.15 3.14
N THR A 208 -37.94 -20.25 4.28
CA THR A 208 -39.13 -19.45 4.58
C THR A 208 -38.73 -18.12 5.28
N PRO A 209 -39.02 -16.93 4.71
CA PRO A 209 -38.60 -15.63 5.27
C PRO A 209 -39.03 -15.39 6.73
N ASN A 210 -38.38 -14.42 7.40
CA ASN A 210 -38.32 -14.19 8.86
C ASN A 210 -37.22 -15.02 9.54
N TYR A 211 -35.99 -14.89 9.04
CA TYR A 211 -34.85 -15.59 9.59
C TYR A 211 -34.38 -15.00 10.93
N THR A 212 -33.85 -15.87 11.78
CA THR A 212 -33.15 -15.51 13.01
C THR A 212 -31.77 -16.17 13.04
N VAL A 213 -30.81 -15.54 13.72
CA VAL A 213 -29.44 -16.05 13.85
C VAL A 213 -28.98 -16.00 15.29
N SER A 214 -28.17 -16.98 15.68
CA SER A 214 -27.46 -17.00 16.95
C SER A 214 -26.06 -17.59 16.79
N SER A 215 -25.10 -17.11 17.59
CA SER A 215 -23.77 -17.72 17.71
C SER A 215 -23.72 -18.65 18.92
N SER A 216 -22.99 -19.76 18.80
CA SER A 216 -22.66 -20.59 19.98
C SER A 216 -21.63 -19.93 20.90
N ASN A 217 -20.88 -18.95 20.40
CA ASN A 217 -19.88 -18.21 21.16
C ASN A 217 -19.68 -16.80 20.57
N ASP A 218 -20.44 -15.84 21.11
CA ASP A 218 -20.37 -14.43 20.70
C ASP A 218 -19.03 -13.76 21.04
N GLN A 219 -18.14 -14.40 21.83
CA GLN A 219 -16.79 -13.88 22.05
C GLN A 219 -15.85 -14.18 20.87
N VAL A 220 -16.21 -15.11 19.98
CA VAL A 220 -15.43 -15.45 18.78
C VAL A 220 -15.97 -14.73 17.55
N ALA A 221 -17.28 -14.83 17.30
CA ALA A 221 -17.94 -14.10 16.23
C ALA A 221 -19.44 -13.93 16.53
N THR A 222 -20.00 -12.79 16.10
CA THR A 222 -21.44 -12.51 16.14
C THR A 222 -22.03 -12.56 14.74
N ALA A 223 -23.35 -12.65 14.63
CA ALA A 223 -24.05 -12.64 13.35
C ALA A 223 -25.33 -11.81 13.40
N GLU A 224 -25.67 -11.19 12.26
CA GLU A 224 -26.93 -10.48 12.06
C GLU A 224 -27.53 -10.80 10.68
N ILE A 225 -28.85 -10.70 10.56
CA ILE A 225 -29.53 -10.78 9.26
C ILE A 225 -29.54 -9.38 8.62
N ILE A 226 -29.12 -9.31 7.37
CA ILE A 226 -29.15 -8.08 6.58
C ILE A 226 -29.92 -8.29 5.27
N GLY A 227 -30.52 -7.22 4.75
CA GLY A 227 -31.33 -7.25 3.53
C GLY A 227 -32.82 -7.48 3.82
N ILE A 228 -33.60 -7.70 2.76
CA ILE A 228 -35.05 -7.98 2.83
C ILE A 228 -35.42 -9.12 1.87
N GLY A 229 -36.25 -10.05 2.32
CA GLY A 229 -36.80 -11.14 1.50
C GLY A 229 -35.74 -12.13 0.99
N MET A 230 -35.87 -12.62 -0.25
CA MET A 230 -34.92 -13.59 -0.84
C MET A 230 -33.49 -13.04 -1.11
N GLY A 231 -33.24 -11.76 -0.82
CA GLY A 231 -31.91 -11.15 -0.87
C GLY A 231 -31.17 -11.13 0.46
N GLU A 232 -31.74 -11.74 1.51
CA GLU A 232 -31.18 -11.74 2.86
C GLU A 232 -29.85 -12.49 2.96
N LYS A 233 -28.96 -11.96 3.80
CA LYS A 233 -27.65 -12.55 4.09
C LYS A 233 -27.44 -12.63 5.59
N VAL A 234 -26.64 -13.60 6.02
CA VAL A 234 -26.07 -13.65 7.36
C VAL A 234 -24.74 -12.90 7.33
N ARG A 235 -24.67 -11.73 7.94
CA ARG A 235 -23.41 -11.01 8.14
C ARG A 235 -22.74 -11.53 9.40
N ILE A 236 -21.53 -12.04 9.27
CA ILE A 236 -20.73 -12.60 10.36
C ILE A 236 -19.60 -11.62 10.67
N ARG A 237 -19.49 -11.20 11.93
CA ARG A 237 -18.47 -10.26 12.42
C ARG A 237 -17.49 -10.99 13.32
N ALA A 238 -16.22 -11.05 12.94
CA ALA A 238 -15.18 -11.66 13.76
C ALA A 238 -14.78 -10.78 14.96
N ILE A 239 -14.63 -11.39 16.13
CA ILE A 239 -14.29 -10.71 17.39
C ILE A 239 -12.94 -11.20 17.92
N ALA A 240 -12.75 -12.51 18.03
CA ALA A 240 -11.52 -13.10 18.55
C ALA A 240 -11.15 -14.39 17.81
N VAL A 241 -9.85 -14.73 17.82
CA VAL A 241 -9.33 -15.97 17.24
C VAL A 241 -9.97 -17.17 17.93
N GLY A 242 -10.48 -18.11 17.15
CA GLY A 242 -11.18 -19.27 17.68
C GLY A 242 -12.12 -19.91 16.66
N SER A 243 -13.04 -20.74 17.14
CA SER A 243 -14.09 -21.31 16.31
C SER A 243 -15.44 -21.20 17.03
N THR A 244 -16.49 -20.94 16.25
CA THR A 244 -17.89 -20.89 16.71
C THR A 244 -18.79 -21.42 15.60
N THR A 245 -20.05 -21.63 15.92
CA THR A 245 -21.09 -22.00 14.97
C THR A 245 -22.17 -20.92 14.96
N ILE A 246 -22.60 -20.50 13.78
CA ILE A 246 -23.77 -19.64 13.60
C ILE A 246 -24.94 -20.52 13.17
N THR A 247 -26.04 -20.46 13.91
CA THR A 247 -27.27 -21.18 13.59
C THR A 247 -28.27 -20.23 12.98
N LEU A 248 -28.58 -20.43 11.69
CA LEU A 248 -29.66 -19.76 10.97
C LEU A 248 -30.94 -20.58 11.15
N THR A 249 -32.03 -19.94 11.57
CA THR A 249 -33.36 -20.55 11.68
C THR A 249 -34.37 -19.77 10.83
N ASP A 250 -35.21 -20.48 10.08
CA ASP A 250 -36.28 -19.88 9.25
C ASP A 250 -37.66 -19.92 9.94
N ALA A 251 -38.69 -19.30 9.34
CA ALA A 251 -40.03 -19.28 9.94
C ALA A 251 -40.72 -20.64 10.01
N SER A 252 -40.26 -21.63 9.25
CA SER A 252 -40.71 -23.02 9.29
C SER A 252 -39.90 -23.85 10.30
N ASN A 253 -39.09 -23.21 11.16
CA ASN A 253 -38.20 -23.82 12.15
C ASN A 253 -37.11 -24.73 11.57
N GLN A 254 -36.81 -24.62 10.27
CA GLN A 254 -35.65 -25.30 9.70
C GLN A 254 -34.38 -24.59 10.17
N LYS A 255 -33.31 -25.37 10.37
CA LYS A 255 -32.03 -24.87 10.84
C LYS A 255 -30.90 -25.22 9.87
N VAL A 256 -29.99 -24.27 9.68
CA VAL A 256 -28.73 -24.47 8.99
C VAL A 256 -27.61 -23.93 9.85
N THR A 257 -26.56 -24.72 10.02
CA THR A 257 -25.36 -24.33 10.78
C THR A 257 -24.26 -23.89 9.82
N ILE A 258 -23.64 -22.76 10.13
CA ILE A 258 -22.44 -22.24 9.47
C ILE A 258 -21.31 -22.34 10.48
N ASN A 259 -20.29 -23.15 10.17
CA ASN A 259 -19.09 -23.26 10.98
C ASN A 259 -18.18 -22.08 10.66
N VAL A 260 -17.78 -21.33 11.70
CA VAL A 260 -16.95 -20.13 11.57
C VAL A 260 -15.63 -20.37 12.29
N THR A 261 -14.52 -20.21 11.57
CA THR A 261 -13.18 -20.19 12.14
C THR A 261 -12.57 -18.81 11.94
N VAL A 262 -12.18 -18.17 13.03
CA VAL A 262 -11.46 -16.89 13.01
C VAL A 262 -9.98 -17.18 13.25
N ASN A 263 -9.16 -16.95 12.24
CA ASN A 263 -7.72 -17.12 12.28
C ASN A 263 -7.02 -15.81 12.67
N ALA A 264 -5.93 -15.95 13.42
CA ALA A 264 -5.03 -14.83 13.68
C ALA A 264 -4.42 -14.31 12.36
N PRO A 265 -4.27 -12.99 12.18
CA PRO A 265 -3.57 -12.45 11.02
C PRO A 265 -2.10 -12.91 11.00
N GLU A 266 -1.47 -12.96 9.82
CA GLU A 266 -0.02 -13.21 9.74
C GLU A 266 0.77 -12.06 10.37
N LEU A 267 1.86 -12.38 11.06
CA LEU A 267 2.78 -11.37 11.59
C LEU A 267 3.70 -10.89 10.46
N THR A 268 3.62 -9.61 10.10
CA THR A 268 4.44 -9.02 9.03
C THR A 268 5.06 -7.69 9.46
N VAL A 269 6.17 -7.34 8.83
CA VAL A 269 6.89 -6.08 9.05
C VAL A 269 7.19 -5.38 7.73
N ALA A 270 7.39 -4.07 7.79
CA ALA A 270 7.69 -3.26 6.61
C ALA A 270 9.03 -3.60 5.93
N LYS A 271 9.98 -4.20 6.68
CA LYS A 271 11.25 -4.69 6.17
C LYS A 271 11.79 -5.81 7.06
N ASN A 272 12.41 -6.79 6.43
CA ASN A 272 13.04 -7.95 7.07
C ASN A 272 14.58 -7.85 7.10
N THR A 273 15.15 -6.73 6.65
CA THR A 273 16.58 -6.44 6.71
C THR A 273 16.82 -5.01 7.17
N VAL A 274 17.81 -4.82 8.05
CA VAL A 274 18.23 -3.50 8.57
C VAL A 274 19.75 -3.42 8.53
N THR A 275 20.29 -2.34 7.99
CA THR A 275 21.73 -2.06 8.03
C THR A 275 21.96 -0.72 8.72
N LEU A 276 22.75 -0.73 9.80
CA LEU A 276 23.00 0.46 10.62
C LEU A 276 24.51 0.70 10.75
N GLU A 277 24.89 1.96 10.90
CA GLU A 277 26.27 2.36 11.17
C GLU A 277 26.48 2.62 12.66
N GLY A 278 27.42 1.91 13.28
CA GLY A 278 27.78 2.10 14.69
C GLY A 278 26.59 1.94 15.64
N THR A 279 26.29 3.01 16.39
CA THR A 279 25.19 3.06 17.38
C THR A 279 23.90 3.68 16.84
N ALA A 280 23.77 3.80 15.51
CA ALA A 280 22.55 4.31 14.89
C ALA A 280 21.34 3.42 15.25
N ALA A 281 20.16 4.02 15.14
CA ALA A 281 18.89 3.37 15.42
C ALA A 281 17.95 3.53 14.24
N GLU A 282 17.10 2.53 14.02
CA GLU A 282 16.07 2.60 12.98
C GLU A 282 14.79 1.92 13.46
N GLU A 283 13.66 2.50 13.08
CA GLU A 283 12.34 2.01 13.44
C GLU A 283 11.77 1.17 12.31
N VAL A 284 11.19 0.03 12.65
CA VAL A 284 10.55 -0.91 11.72
C VAL A 284 9.08 -1.02 12.11
N LYS A 285 8.19 -0.68 11.17
CA LYS A 285 6.76 -0.79 11.37
C LYS A 285 6.30 -2.25 11.28
N ILE A 286 5.48 -2.68 12.23
CA ILE A 286 4.73 -3.92 12.19
C ILE A 286 3.47 -3.67 11.35
N THR A 287 3.31 -4.40 10.26
CA THR A 287 2.27 -4.16 9.24
C THR A 287 1.04 -5.05 9.42
N SER A 288 1.18 -6.19 10.08
CA SER A 288 0.09 -7.11 10.45
C SER A 288 0.54 -7.99 11.61
N GLY A 289 -0.39 -8.52 12.41
CA GLY A 289 -0.14 -9.37 13.57
C GLY A 289 -1.13 -9.12 14.70
N THR A 290 -1.05 -9.95 15.75
CA THR A 290 -1.92 -9.81 16.94
C THR A 290 -1.19 -9.00 18.04
N PRO A 291 -1.76 -7.90 18.58
CA PRO A 291 -1.07 -7.03 19.55
C PRO A 291 -0.46 -7.73 20.77
N ASN A 292 0.42 -7.03 21.50
CA ASN A 292 1.35 -7.54 22.54
C ASN A 292 2.60 -8.19 21.96
N TYR A 293 3.29 -7.43 21.10
CA TYR A 293 4.52 -7.87 20.46
C TYR A 293 5.71 -7.84 21.42
N THR A 294 6.62 -8.80 21.26
CA THR A 294 7.92 -8.84 21.91
C THR A 294 9.02 -8.89 20.86
N ALA A 295 10.20 -8.31 21.15
CA ALA A 295 11.37 -8.34 20.29
C ALA A 295 12.55 -8.91 21.06
N THR A 296 13.27 -9.85 20.46
CA THR A 296 14.46 -10.48 21.05
C THR A 296 15.59 -10.48 20.03
N SER A 297 16.81 -10.21 20.48
CA SER A 297 18.02 -10.30 19.65
C SER A 297 18.77 -11.59 19.98
N ASP A 298 19.19 -12.32 18.95
CA ASP A 298 20.09 -13.47 19.13
C ASP A 298 21.51 -13.06 19.56
N ASN A 299 21.89 -11.81 19.27
CA ASN A 299 23.19 -11.24 19.63
C ASN A 299 23.02 -9.78 20.12
N PRO A 300 22.62 -9.59 21.41
CA PRO A 300 22.44 -8.26 22.00
C PRO A 300 23.71 -7.40 22.04
N GLN A 301 24.89 -8.02 21.91
CA GLN A 301 26.17 -7.31 21.84
C GLN A 301 26.41 -6.64 20.48
N VAL A 302 25.67 -7.07 19.44
CA VAL A 302 25.70 -6.47 18.09
C VAL A 302 24.53 -5.52 17.91
N ALA A 303 23.29 -5.95 18.19
CA ALA A 303 22.11 -5.12 18.05
C ALA A 303 21.06 -5.43 19.13
N THR A 304 20.37 -4.40 19.60
CA THR A 304 19.24 -4.51 20.54
C THR A 304 17.96 -4.08 19.86
N ALA A 305 16.82 -4.55 20.35
CA ALA A 305 15.51 -4.20 19.82
C ALA A 305 14.51 -3.99 20.96
N GLU A 306 13.63 -3.01 20.78
CA GLU A 306 12.57 -2.67 21.73
C GLU A 306 11.29 -2.36 20.96
N VAL A 307 10.15 -2.88 21.43
CA VAL A 307 8.84 -2.55 20.85
C VAL A 307 8.33 -1.27 21.49
N ILE A 308 7.98 -0.28 20.66
CA ILE A 308 7.62 1.08 21.09
C ILE A 308 6.37 1.61 20.37
N GLY A 309 5.84 2.73 20.86
CA GLY A 309 4.74 3.49 20.24
C GLY A 309 3.35 3.13 20.77
N LYS A 310 2.35 3.96 20.43
CA LYS A 310 0.94 3.66 20.74
C LYS A 310 0.54 2.36 20.05
N GLU A 311 -0.09 1.46 20.82
CA GLU A 311 -0.47 0.11 20.37
C GLU A 311 0.70 -0.81 19.97
N PHE A 312 1.95 -0.49 20.33
CA PHE A 312 3.14 -1.34 20.12
C PHE A 312 3.42 -1.72 18.64
N LYS A 313 3.05 -0.87 17.68
CA LYS A 313 3.14 -1.17 16.23
C LYS A 313 4.52 -0.93 15.59
N VAL A 314 5.55 -0.63 16.38
CA VAL A 314 6.90 -0.32 15.89
C VAL A 314 7.93 -1.05 16.73
N VAL A 315 8.96 -1.62 16.09
CA VAL A 315 10.18 -2.06 16.77
C VAL A 315 11.32 -1.10 16.44
N ARG A 316 11.97 -0.56 17.47
CA ARG A 316 13.19 0.24 17.32
C ARG A 316 14.39 -0.68 17.48
N ILE A 317 15.21 -0.76 16.45
CA ILE A 317 16.45 -1.54 16.43
C ILE A 317 17.61 -0.57 16.60
N LYS A 318 18.53 -0.85 17.52
CA LYS A 318 19.73 -0.05 17.79
C LYS A 318 20.99 -0.87 17.60
N GLY A 319 21.96 -0.33 16.86
CA GLY A 319 23.30 -0.90 16.77
C GLY A 319 24.08 -0.75 18.08
N VAL A 320 24.93 -1.73 18.38
CA VAL A 320 25.83 -1.75 19.54
C VAL A 320 27.28 -1.93 19.09
N LYS A 321 27.54 -2.96 18.27
CA LYS A 321 28.86 -3.28 17.73
C LYS A 321 28.75 -3.81 16.31
N ALA A 322 29.78 -3.60 15.50
CA ALA A 322 29.85 -4.17 14.16
C ALA A 322 29.69 -5.71 14.17
N GLY A 323 28.87 -6.23 13.26
CA GLY A 323 28.53 -7.64 13.18
C GLY A 323 27.13 -7.87 12.65
N ASN A 324 26.66 -9.11 12.76
CA ASN A 324 25.30 -9.52 12.37
C ASN A 324 24.51 -9.98 13.60
N ALA A 325 23.22 -9.69 13.59
CA ALA A 325 22.24 -10.16 14.56
C ALA A 325 20.91 -10.44 13.85
N ILE A 326 20.07 -11.26 14.46
CA ILE A 326 18.70 -11.54 14.04
C ILE A 326 17.77 -11.09 15.16
N ILE A 327 16.89 -10.15 14.82
CA ILE A 327 15.81 -9.75 15.72
C ILE A 327 14.59 -10.63 15.43
N THR A 328 14.12 -11.38 16.42
CA THR A 328 12.88 -12.15 16.36
C THR A 328 11.77 -11.38 17.03
N LEU A 329 10.76 -10.99 16.24
CA LEU A 329 9.50 -10.46 16.73
C LEU A 329 8.51 -11.59 16.94
N THR A 330 7.81 -11.57 18.07
CA THR A 330 6.74 -12.53 18.40
C THR A 330 5.47 -11.79 18.79
N ASP A 331 4.32 -12.22 18.29
CA ASP A 331 3.00 -11.65 18.61
C ASP A 331 2.29 -12.45 19.75
N SER A 332 1.11 -12.01 20.21
CA SER A 332 0.38 -12.71 21.30
C SER A 332 -0.11 -14.11 20.94
N GLN A 333 -0.18 -14.43 19.65
CA GLN A 333 -0.57 -15.75 19.14
C GLN A 333 0.66 -16.62 18.84
N ASN A 334 1.85 -16.20 19.31
CA ASN A 334 3.13 -16.88 19.15
C ASN A 334 3.59 -17.01 17.67
N LYS A 335 3.04 -16.20 16.76
CA LYS A 335 3.58 -16.07 15.41
C LYS A 335 4.89 -15.30 15.46
N LYS A 336 5.85 -15.69 14.63
CA LYS A 336 7.21 -15.14 14.63
C LYS A 336 7.61 -14.61 13.27
N ILE A 337 8.32 -13.49 13.25
CA ILE A 337 9.00 -12.96 12.06
C ILE A 337 10.40 -12.48 12.46
N THR A 338 11.36 -12.67 11.56
CA THR A 338 12.76 -12.26 11.80
C THR A 338 13.12 -11.03 10.98
N ILE A 339 14.01 -10.21 11.53
CA ILE A 339 14.66 -9.08 10.86
C ILE A 339 16.17 -9.31 10.95
N ASN A 340 16.81 -9.48 9.79
CA ASN A 340 18.26 -9.62 9.70
C ASN A 340 18.91 -8.24 9.86
N VAL A 341 19.75 -8.09 10.86
CA VAL A 341 20.44 -6.83 11.19
C VAL A 341 21.92 -6.95 10.90
N THR A 342 22.45 -5.99 10.16
CA THR A 342 23.88 -5.82 9.93
C THR A 342 24.32 -4.48 10.50
N ILE A 343 25.26 -4.50 11.43
CA ILE A 343 25.88 -3.29 11.97
C ILE A 343 27.26 -3.14 11.33
N THR A 344 27.50 -2.03 10.64
CA THR A 344 28.81 -1.69 10.10
C THR A 344 29.59 -0.85 11.11
N SER A 345 30.92 -0.94 11.09
CA SER A 345 31.75 -0.03 11.88
C SER A 345 31.49 1.43 11.49
N PRO A 346 31.67 2.41 12.42
CA PRO A 346 31.55 3.84 12.11
C PRO A 346 32.51 4.27 11.00
N LYS A 347 32.17 5.29 10.22
CA LYS A 347 33.11 5.95 9.30
C LYS A 347 34.19 6.68 10.10
N LEU A 348 35.44 6.61 9.62
CA LEU A 348 36.54 7.39 10.16
C LEU A 348 36.48 8.82 9.61
N THR A 349 36.42 9.83 10.48
CA THR A 349 36.36 11.25 10.08
C THR A 349 37.20 12.13 11.00
N VAL A 350 37.66 13.28 10.48
CA VAL A 350 38.48 14.26 11.19
C VAL A 350 37.92 15.68 10.99
N ALA A 351 38.22 16.57 11.93
CA ALA A 351 37.75 17.96 11.90
C ALA A 351 38.40 18.81 10.79
N LYS A 352 39.63 18.47 10.38
CA LYS A 352 40.36 19.15 9.30
C LYS A 352 41.04 18.15 8.38
N HIS A 353 40.95 18.41 7.08
CA HIS A 353 41.63 17.61 6.02
C HIS A 353 42.84 18.35 5.42
N SER A 354 43.11 19.57 5.89
CA SER A 354 44.26 20.38 5.51
C SER A 354 44.76 21.17 6.72
N VAL A 355 46.08 21.21 6.90
CA VAL A 355 46.79 21.91 7.96
C VAL A 355 47.96 22.67 7.34
N VAL A 356 48.17 23.92 7.76
CA VAL A 356 49.28 24.76 7.33
C VAL A 356 50.06 25.20 8.57
N LEU A 357 51.35 24.90 8.59
CA LEU A 357 52.26 25.15 9.70
C LEU A 357 53.42 26.04 9.26
N GLU A 358 54.02 26.76 10.20
CA GLU A 358 55.21 27.58 9.98
C GLU A 358 56.37 26.97 10.77
N GLY A 359 57.45 26.58 10.07
CA GLY A 359 58.61 25.94 10.69
C GLY A 359 58.23 24.74 11.57
N THR A 360 58.50 24.85 12.87
CA THR A 360 58.30 23.76 13.84
C THR A 360 56.98 23.83 14.62
N SER A 361 56.03 24.68 14.20
CA SER A 361 54.74 24.85 14.88
C SER A 361 53.92 23.56 14.95
N VAL A 362 53.01 23.50 15.92
CA VAL A 362 52.16 22.33 16.21
C VAL A 362 50.69 22.70 16.06
N GLU A 363 49.88 21.80 15.51
CA GLU A 363 48.41 21.91 15.46
C GLU A 363 47.75 20.59 15.89
N GLU A 364 46.61 20.68 16.56
CA GLU A 364 45.80 19.51 16.94
C GLU A 364 44.54 19.40 16.07
N VAL A 365 44.30 18.22 15.50
CA VAL A 365 43.12 17.90 14.68
C VAL A 365 42.28 16.83 15.38
N ALA A 366 41.02 17.13 15.70
CA ALA A 366 40.12 16.18 16.34
C ALA A 366 39.68 15.05 15.39
N ILE A 367 39.65 13.81 15.87
CA ILE A 367 38.99 12.67 15.22
C ILE A 367 37.52 12.68 15.63
N THR A 368 36.62 12.88 14.66
CA THR A 368 35.19 13.12 14.90
C THR A 368 34.34 11.84 14.85
N SER A 369 34.82 10.77 14.21
CA SER A 369 34.20 9.44 14.21
C SER A 369 35.23 8.38 13.81
N GLY A 370 35.00 7.11 14.14
CA GLY A 370 35.82 5.96 13.77
C GLY A 370 35.90 4.92 14.89
N THR A 371 36.41 3.73 14.58
CA THR A 371 36.65 2.67 15.58
C THR A 371 37.93 2.98 16.39
N PRO A 372 37.97 2.78 17.73
CA PRO A 372 39.22 2.91 18.52
C PRO A 372 40.41 2.11 17.96
N ASP A 373 41.62 2.34 18.49
CA ASP A 373 42.91 1.82 17.98
C ASP A 373 43.44 2.57 16.75
N TYR A 374 43.47 3.90 16.85
CA TYR A 374 43.96 4.77 15.79
C TYR A 374 45.48 4.71 15.66
N THR A 375 45.94 4.75 14.41
CA THR A 375 47.34 4.91 14.02
C THR A 375 47.45 6.06 13.03
N VAL A 376 48.59 6.75 13.03
CA VAL A 376 48.88 7.82 12.07
C VAL A 376 50.28 7.62 11.50
N THR A 377 50.41 7.82 10.19
CA THR A 377 51.70 7.78 9.48
C THR A 377 51.83 9.03 8.63
N SER A 378 53.07 9.51 8.44
CA SER A 378 53.37 10.60 7.50
C SER A 378 53.94 10.04 6.21
N SER A 379 53.61 10.67 5.08
CA SER A 379 54.29 10.39 3.82
C SER A 379 55.73 10.91 3.79
N ASP A 380 56.07 11.91 4.63
CA ASP A 380 57.41 12.47 4.75
C ASP A 380 57.62 13.06 6.17
N ASP A 381 58.30 12.30 7.02
CA ASP A 381 58.62 12.70 8.40
C ASP A 381 59.62 13.87 8.47
N ASN A 382 60.34 14.19 7.39
CA ASN A 382 61.21 15.37 7.34
C ASN A 382 60.41 16.66 7.15
N VAL A 383 59.17 16.56 6.68
CA VAL A 383 58.27 17.70 6.51
C VAL A 383 57.34 17.82 7.71
N ALA A 384 56.62 16.77 8.07
CA ALA A 384 55.70 16.79 9.20
C ALA A 384 55.60 15.42 9.89
N THR A 385 55.53 15.45 11.21
CA THR A 385 55.30 14.26 12.06
C THR A 385 53.96 14.38 12.78
N ALA A 386 53.38 13.25 13.17
CA ALA A 386 52.11 13.24 13.89
C ALA A 386 52.04 12.12 14.93
N ILE A 387 51.33 12.38 16.03
CA ILE A 387 51.03 11.39 17.07
C ILE A 387 49.55 11.45 17.45
N ILE A 388 48.99 10.32 17.89
CA ILE A 388 47.65 10.26 18.48
C ILE A 388 47.74 10.70 19.95
N ILE A 389 46.85 11.60 20.36
CA ILE A 389 46.83 12.16 21.72
C ILE A 389 45.47 11.94 22.39
N GLY A 390 45.52 11.74 23.72
CA GLY A 390 44.35 11.68 24.60
C GLY A 390 43.69 10.30 24.74
N LYS A 391 43.24 9.99 25.98
CA LYS A 391 42.36 8.82 26.25
C LYS A 391 40.88 9.11 25.95
N THR A 392 40.45 10.37 25.97
CA THR A 392 39.03 10.79 25.90
C THR A 392 38.70 11.75 24.75
N THR A 393 39.66 12.52 24.22
CA THR A 393 39.52 13.25 22.95
C THR A 393 40.62 12.80 22.01
N LYS A 394 40.24 11.87 21.13
CA LYS A 394 41.08 11.21 20.13
C LYS A 394 41.52 12.24 19.09
N ALA A 395 42.59 12.98 19.34
CA ALA A 395 43.09 13.99 18.40
C ALA A 395 44.43 13.56 17.82
N ILE A 396 44.79 14.17 16.71
CA ILE A 396 46.08 14.02 16.05
C ILE A 396 46.85 15.30 16.34
N ARG A 397 47.99 15.20 17.03
CA ARG A 397 48.93 16.31 17.18
C ARG A 397 49.92 16.26 16.04
N ILE A 398 49.90 17.28 15.20
CA ILE A 398 50.72 17.40 13.99
C ILE A 398 51.79 18.45 14.25
N LYS A 399 53.05 18.11 13.99
CA LYS A 399 54.20 19.00 14.17
C LYS A 399 54.93 19.20 12.84
N GLY A 400 55.21 20.46 12.50
CA GLY A 400 56.09 20.79 11.38
C GLY A 400 57.55 20.45 11.69
N VAL A 401 58.29 19.98 10.68
CA VAL A 401 59.70 19.59 10.80
C VAL A 401 60.55 20.37 9.80
N GLY A 402 60.13 20.42 8.54
CA GLY A 402 60.85 21.09 7.47
C GLY A 402 59.91 21.61 6.40
N ALA A 403 60.34 22.63 5.66
CA ALA A 403 59.50 23.24 4.64
C ALA A 403 59.13 22.24 3.52
N GLY A 404 57.85 22.16 3.15
CA GLY A 404 57.37 21.23 2.14
C GLY A 404 55.92 20.81 2.37
N THR A 405 55.52 19.72 1.72
CA THR A 405 54.17 19.14 1.87
C THR A 405 54.24 17.67 2.22
N ALA A 406 53.46 17.24 3.22
CA ALA A 406 53.27 15.84 3.58
C ALA A 406 51.79 15.49 3.61
N THR A 407 51.48 14.20 3.49
CA THR A 407 50.12 13.67 3.71
C THR A 407 50.16 12.71 4.89
N LEU A 408 49.33 12.99 5.89
CA LEU A 408 49.12 12.08 7.01
C LEU A 408 48.01 11.10 6.65
N THR A 409 48.26 9.81 6.92
CA THR A 409 47.25 8.75 6.82
C THR A 409 46.84 8.33 8.22
N LEU A 410 45.62 8.70 8.63
CA LEU A 410 45.00 8.21 9.85
C LEU A 410 44.26 6.90 9.53
N THR A 411 44.50 5.84 10.31
CA THR A 411 43.80 4.56 10.20
C THR A 411 43.18 4.19 11.54
N ASP A 412 41.98 3.63 11.54
CA ASP A 412 41.24 3.20 12.74
C ASP A 412 41.32 1.68 12.98
N GLY A 413 40.86 1.19 14.14
CA GLY A 413 40.91 -0.25 14.46
C GLY A 413 39.99 -1.15 13.61
N SER A 414 39.22 -0.57 12.68
CA SER A 414 38.48 -1.29 11.64
C SER A 414 39.14 -1.19 10.27
N ASN A 415 40.40 -0.76 10.20
CA ASN A 415 41.19 -0.57 8.98
C ASN A 415 40.58 0.44 8.00
N LYS A 416 39.75 1.38 8.48
CA LYS A 416 39.33 2.52 7.66
C LYS A 416 40.39 3.60 7.75
N SER A 417 40.64 4.30 6.64
CA SER A 417 41.63 5.36 6.60
C SER A 417 41.05 6.68 6.08
N THR A 418 41.61 7.80 6.55
CA THR A 418 41.36 9.15 6.03
C THR A 418 42.68 9.92 5.96
N LEU A 419 42.73 10.92 5.08
CA LEU A 419 43.94 11.67 4.77
C LEU A 419 43.86 13.11 5.28
N ILE A 420 44.98 13.64 5.76
CA ILE A 420 45.15 15.05 6.10
C ILE A 420 46.36 15.58 5.35
N LYS A 421 46.16 16.62 4.53
CA LYS A 421 47.24 17.32 3.85
C LYS A 421 47.92 18.30 4.81
N VAL A 422 49.23 18.29 4.87
CA VAL A 422 50.03 19.18 5.70
C VAL A 422 50.97 19.97 4.80
N THR A 423 50.92 21.29 4.88
CA THR A 423 51.91 22.19 4.26
C THR A 423 52.69 22.84 5.39
N VAL A 424 54.01 22.73 5.35
CA VAL A 424 54.90 23.41 6.27
C VAL A 424 55.66 24.46 5.48
N ASN A 425 55.42 25.72 5.81
CA ASN A 425 56.16 26.84 5.25
C ASN A 425 57.51 26.96 5.96
N ALA A 426 58.52 27.45 5.25
CA ALA A 426 59.83 27.73 5.84
C ALA A 426 59.68 28.76 6.97
N GLU A 427 60.39 28.54 8.08
CA GLU A 427 60.43 29.53 9.16
C GLU A 427 61.01 30.84 8.62
N GLU A 428 60.28 31.95 8.76
CA GLU A 428 60.78 33.25 8.32
C GLU A 428 62.02 33.60 9.17
N GLU A 429 63.19 33.62 8.53
CA GLU A 429 64.44 34.12 9.14
C GLU A 429 64.24 35.55 9.65
N THR A 430 64.27 35.76 10.96
CA THR A 430 64.11 37.06 11.60
C THR A 430 65.43 37.83 11.60
N SER A 431 66.01 38.08 10.42
CA SER A 431 67.33 38.70 10.30
C SER A 431 67.46 40.05 11.02
N LEU A 432 66.34 40.75 11.25
CA LEU A 432 66.28 42.04 11.97
C LEU A 432 65.80 41.95 13.43
N PHE A 433 65.11 40.88 13.82
CA PHE A 433 64.29 40.87 15.05
C PHE A 433 64.68 39.79 16.04
N GLU A 434 64.64 40.15 17.32
CA GLU A 434 64.49 39.20 18.43
C GLU A 434 63.01 39.18 18.82
N ILE A 435 62.47 37.98 19.04
CA ILE A 435 61.07 37.78 19.44
C ILE A 435 61.08 36.86 20.65
N ASP A 436 60.58 37.36 21.78
CA ASP A 436 60.53 36.60 23.02
C ASP A 436 59.39 35.54 23.01
N ASP A 437 59.33 34.73 24.07
CA ASP A 437 58.31 33.68 24.22
C ASP A 437 56.86 34.22 24.31
N TYR A 438 56.70 35.53 24.54
CA TYR A 438 55.42 36.22 24.57
C TYR A 438 55.07 36.90 23.22
N GLY A 439 55.95 36.77 22.22
CA GLY A 439 55.77 37.37 20.90
C GLY A 439 56.12 38.86 20.84
N VAL A 440 56.84 39.39 21.84
CA VAL A 440 57.30 40.79 21.85
C VAL A 440 58.47 40.95 20.90
N VAL A 441 58.36 41.89 19.97
CA VAL A 441 59.34 42.16 18.92
C VAL A 441 60.28 43.29 19.34
N THR A 442 61.58 43.00 19.34
CA THR A 442 62.68 43.97 19.48
C THR A 442 63.65 43.84 18.30
N LEU A 443 64.56 44.82 18.16
CA LEU A 443 65.65 44.74 17.18
C LEU A 443 66.85 44.00 17.78
N LYS A 444 67.56 43.23 16.94
CA LYS A 444 68.90 42.74 17.27
C LYS A 444 69.87 43.92 17.47
N GLU A 445 70.89 43.74 18.30
CA GLU A 445 71.85 44.80 18.72
C GLU A 445 72.43 45.62 17.55
N ASP A 446 72.74 44.98 16.41
CA ASP A 446 73.32 45.63 15.22
C ASP A 446 72.32 45.81 14.05
N ALA A 447 71.01 45.64 14.30
CA ALA A 447 70.02 45.74 13.25
C ALA A 447 69.93 47.17 12.69
N THR A 448 69.92 47.29 11.37
CA THR A 448 69.72 48.57 10.66
C THR A 448 68.47 48.48 9.78
N PRO A 449 67.26 48.62 10.34
CA PRO A 449 66.02 48.50 9.58
C PRO A 449 65.94 49.61 8.53
N THR A 450 65.77 49.21 7.27
CA THR A 450 65.62 50.14 6.13
C THR A 450 64.53 49.63 5.18
N GLY A 451 63.93 50.53 4.40
CA GLY A 451 62.97 50.15 3.38
C GLY A 451 61.65 49.63 3.94
N ALA A 452 61.14 48.52 3.40
CA ALA A 452 59.87 47.92 3.81
C ALA A 452 60.11 46.88 4.91
N ILE A 453 59.43 47.05 6.03
CA ILE A 453 59.53 46.16 7.20
C ILE A 453 58.30 45.26 7.27
N LYS A 454 58.52 43.96 7.49
CA LYS A 454 57.46 42.98 7.78
C LYS A 454 57.76 42.34 9.12
N ILE A 455 56.80 42.37 10.03
CA ILE A 455 56.92 41.71 11.32
C ILE A 455 56.73 40.20 11.12
N PRO A 456 57.65 39.35 11.62
CA PRO A 456 57.54 37.90 11.53
C PRO A 456 56.26 37.37 12.17
N SER A 457 55.78 36.21 11.73
CA SER A 457 54.51 35.63 12.18
C SER A 457 54.41 35.39 13.69
N LYS A 458 55.54 35.16 14.37
CA LYS A 458 55.63 35.03 15.84
C LYS A 458 55.51 36.35 16.59
N GLY A 459 55.72 37.48 15.92
CA GLY A 459 55.67 38.81 16.51
C GLY A 459 54.23 39.28 16.67
N THR A 460 53.74 39.31 17.91
CA THR A 460 52.38 39.72 18.27
C THR A 460 52.32 41.10 18.92
N SER A 461 53.43 41.64 19.42
CA SER A 461 53.53 43.00 19.96
C SER A 461 54.84 43.67 19.55
N ILE A 462 54.84 44.99 19.39
CA ILE A 462 56.06 45.78 19.17
C ILE A 462 56.43 46.43 20.50
N ASP A 463 57.65 46.22 20.97
CA ASP A 463 58.13 46.85 22.22
C ASP A 463 58.28 48.38 22.07
N SER A 464 58.56 49.05 23.19
CA SER A 464 58.82 50.48 23.21
C SER A 464 60.09 50.84 22.43
N GLU A 465 60.06 51.98 21.73
CA GLU A 465 61.20 52.57 21.01
C GLU A 465 61.87 51.72 19.91
N VAL A 466 61.28 50.59 19.50
CA VAL A 466 61.88 49.63 18.53
C VAL A 466 62.38 50.28 17.23
N PHE A 467 61.65 51.24 16.67
CA PHE A 467 62.05 52.02 15.49
C PHE A 467 62.18 53.52 15.79
N TYR A 468 62.49 53.88 17.03
CA TYR A 468 62.62 55.27 17.45
C TYR A 468 63.63 56.03 16.56
N ASN A 469 63.19 57.18 16.05
CA ASN A 469 63.93 58.07 15.16
C ASN A 469 64.48 57.41 13.87
N ASN A 470 64.03 56.22 13.47
CA ASN A 470 64.50 55.59 12.25
C ASN A 470 64.11 56.41 11.01
N LYS A 471 65.10 56.84 10.22
CA LYS A 471 64.89 57.72 9.06
C LYS A 471 64.85 56.98 7.72
N ASP A 472 64.88 55.66 7.71
CA ASP A 472 65.06 54.85 6.51
C ASP A 472 63.97 53.81 6.26
N ILE A 473 63.14 53.51 7.26
CA ILE A 473 61.92 52.73 7.03
C ILE A 473 60.90 53.56 6.24
N THR A 474 60.27 52.90 5.28
CA THR A 474 59.32 53.52 4.32
C THR A 474 57.92 52.95 4.46
N SER A 475 57.80 51.68 4.84
CA SER A 475 56.54 51.02 5.16
C SER A 475 56.71 49.94 6.21
N VAL A 476 55.66 49.65 6.98
CA VAL A 476 55.64 48.52 7.92
C VAL A 476 54.34 47.71 7.80
N ASP A 477 54.46 46.38 7.79
CA ASP A 477 53.37 45.41 7.89
C ASP A 477 53.28 44.82 9.30
N LEU A 478 52.23 45.21 10.02
CA LEU A 478 51.87 44.86 11.39
C LEU A 478 50.61 43.97 11.44
N ASN A 479 50.29 43.20 10.39
CA ASN A 479 49.05 42.43 10.32
C ASN A 479 48.92 41.31 11.36
N ASN A 480 50.01 40.91 12.00
CA ASN A 480 50.03 39.92 13.09
C ASN A 480 50.12 40.55 14.48
N VAL A 481 50.26 41.87 14.56
CA VAL A 481 50.48 42.61 15.80
C VAL A 481 49.14 43.05 16.42
N THR A 482 49.00 42.86 17.73
CA THR A 482 47.87 43.33 18.54
C THR A 482 48.20 44.57 19.37
N GLU A 483 49.47 44.80 19.71
CA GLU A 483 49.90 45.90 20.58
C GLU A 483 51.16 46.60 20.04
N ILE A 484 51.17 47.93 20.09
CA ILE A 484 52.32 48.76 19.71
C ILE A 484 52.77 49.59 20.92
N GLY A 485 54.02 49.42 21.35
CA GLY A 485 54.58 50.06 22.54
C GLY A 485 54.81 51.57 22.42
N GLU A 486 55.24 52.16 23.54
CA GLU A 486 55.52 53.59 23.65
C GLU A 486 56.64 54.00 22.67
N ASN A 487 56.47 55.12 21.97
CA ASN A 487 57.48 55.67 21.06
C ASN A 487 57.97 54.71 19.94
N ALA A 488 57.31 53.56 19.71
CA ALA A 488 57.79 52.47 18.86
C ALA A 488 58.20 52.90 17.43
N PHE A 489 57.51 53.89 16.85
CA PHE A 489 57.80 54.49 15.54
C PHE A 489 57.94 56.02 15.62
N ALA A 490 58.21 56.56 16.80
CA ALA A 490 58.33 58.00 16.99
C ALA A 490 59.48 58.57 16.14
N GLY A 491 59.23 59.64 15.40
CA GLY A 491 60.23 60.30 14.56
C GLY A 491 60.55 59.56 13.25
N THR A 492 59.74 58.58 12.82
CA THR A 492 59.96 57.84 11.58
C THR A 492 59.55 58.63 10.34
N SER A 493 60.34 59.64 9.98
CA SER A 493 59.93 60.67 9.01
C SER A 493 59.79 60.19 7.56
N LYS A 494 60.34 59.03 7.19
CA LYS A 494 60.13 58.41 5.88
C LYS A 494 59.03 57.33 5.88
N LEU A 495 58.47 56.98 7.04
CA LEU A 495 57.42 55.98 7.14
C LEU A 495 56.11 56.54 6.60
N THR A 496 55.74 56.16 5.38
CA THR A 496 54.54 56.67 4.68
C THR A 496 53.35 55.73 4.76
N LYS A 497 53.59 54.44 5.01
CA LYS A 497 52.57 53.39 4.99
C LYS A 497 52.70 52.42 6.17
N VAL A 498 51.59 52.20 6.87
CA VAL A 498 51.45 51.19 7.92
C VAL A 498 50.26 50.30 7.57
N ILE A 499 50.44 48.98 7.58
CA ILE A 499 49.35 48.01 7.45
C ILE A 499 49.15 47.36 8.81
N MET A 500 47.95 47.44 9.39
CA MET A 500 47.69 46.96 10.76
C MET A 500 46.26 46.42 10.91
N THR A 501 46.00 45.19 10.45
CA THR A 501 44.63 44.64 10.45
C THR A 501 44.13 44.12 11.81
N LYS A 502 45.02 43.83 12.76
CA LYS A 502 44.69 43.18 14.05
C LYS A 502 45.00 44.03 15.29
N VAL A 503 45.61 45.20 15.13
CA VAL A 503 46.04 46.04 16.26
C VAL A 503 44.85 46.43 17.12
N GLU A 504 44.99 46.26 18.42
CA GLU A 504 44.01 46.60 19.45
C GLU A 504 44.46 47.83 20.25
N GLU A 505 45.76 47.99 20.50
CA GLU A 505 46.30 49.06 21.35
C GLU A 505 47.50 49.74 20.70
N ILE A 506 47.51 51.07 20.73
CA ILE A 506 48.62 51.91 20.24
C ILE A 506 49.11 52.75 21.42
N GLY A 507 50.37 52.57 21.81
CA GLY A 507 50.98 53.22 22.96
C GLY A 507 51.21 54.72 22.80
N ASP A 508 51.67 55.33 23.88
CA ASP A 508 51.95 56.76 23.94
C ASP A 508 53.03 57.15 22.93
N ALA A 509 52.78 58.24 22.21
CA ALA A 509 53.68 58.79 21.18
C ALA A 509 54.15 57.79 20.09
N ALA A 510 53.51 56.61 19.96
CA ALA A 510 53.97 55.50 19.12
C ALA A 510 54.31 55.90 17.68
N PHE A 511 53.58 56.82 17.06
CA PHE A 511 53.82 57.33 15.70
C PHE A 511 54.01 58.86 15.67
N THR A 512 54.41 59.50 16.78
CA THR A 512 54.60 60.96 16.80
C THR A 512 55.63 61.38 15.75
N THR A 513 55.37 62.46 15.01
CA THR A 513 56.29 63.00 13.97
C THR A 513 56.70 61.99 12.89
N SER A 514 55.81 61.04 12.54
CA SER A 514 56.05 60.11 11.42
C SER A 514 55.66 60.74 10.07
N GLY A 515 56.13 60.13 8.97
CA GLY A 515 55.88 60.58 7.59
C GLY A 515 54.55 60.11 6.99
N LEU A 516 53.57 59.71 7.82
CA LEU A 516 52.35 59.05 7.34
C LEU A 516 51.50 59.99 6.49
N THR A 517 51.12 59.53 5.29
CA THR A 517 50.21 60.27 4.40
C THR A 517 48.76 59.80 4.50
N GLN A 518 48.58 58.52 4.84
CA GLN A 518 47.28 57.90 5.06
C GLN A 518 47.36 56.94 6.23
N LEU A 519 46.25 56.80 6.96
CA LEU A 519 46.15 55.93 8.12
C LEU A 519 44.86 55.13 8.05
N THR A 520 44.92 53.81 8.24
CA THR A 520 43.74 52.96 8.42
C THR A 520 43.82 52.26 9.76
N LEU A 521 42.90 52.60 10.67
CA LEU A 521 42.75 51.95 11.97
C LEU A 521 41.77 50.77 11.84
N PRO A 522 42.14 49.55 12.28
CA PRO A 522 41.32 48.35 12.12
C PRO A 522 40.07 48.38 13.01
N ALA A 523 39.10 47.50 12.74
CA ALA A 523 37.90 47.38 13.56
C ALA A 523 38.19 46.89 15.00
N THR A 524 39.33 46.21 15.16
CA THR A 524 39.85 45.67 16.43
C THR A 524 40.34 46.73 17.39
N ILE A 525 40.70 47.93 16.92
CA ILE A 525 41.30 49.00 17.74
C ILE A 525 40.43 49.32 18.97
N LYS A 526 41.04 49.41 20.15
CA LYS A 526 40.40 49.68 21.44
C LYS A 526 40.86 51.02 22.00
N SER A 527 42.17 51.26 22.03
CA SER A 527 42.79 52.44 22.64
C SER A 527 43.90 53.04 21.77
N ILE A 528 44.06 54.36 21.83
CA ILE A 528 45.15 55.12 21.22
C ILE A 528 45.74 56.06 22.27
N GLY A 529 47.02 55.88 22.56
CA GLY A 529 47.78 56.57 23.59
C GLY A 529 47.95 58.07 23.37
N GLN A 530 48.41 58.74 24.43
CA GLN A 530 48.68 60.16 24.44
C GLN A 530 49.71 60.50 23.35
N ARG A 531 49.41 61.51 22.53
CA ARG A 531 50.28 61.97 21.43
C ARG A 531 50.64 60.91 20.38
N ALA A 532 49.95 59.76 20.33
CA ALA A 532 50.31 58.63 19.45
C ALA A 532 50.54 59.03 17.99
N PHE A 533 49.75 59.95 17.43
CA PHE A 533 49.90 60.49 16.07
C PHE A 533 50.17 62.00 16.04
N MET A 534 50.72 62.56 17.11
CA MET A 534 51.02 63.99 17.19
C MET A 534 51.99 64.42 16.07
N ASN A 535 51.76 65.60 15.48
CA ASN A 535 52.60 66.20 14.43
C ASN A 535 52.80 65.34 13.16
N ASN A 536 51.89 64.40 12.84
CA ASN A 536 51.82 63.76 11.53
C ASN A 536 51.22 64.70 10.49
N ARG A 537 51.95 65.77 10.14
CA ARG A 537 51.42 66.90 9.34
C ARG A 537 51.13 66.56 7.88
N ASP A 538 51.59 65.41 7.40
CA ASP A 538 51.39 64.94 6.02
C ASP A 538 50.16 64.05 5.83
N LEU A 539 49.48 63.66 6.92
CA LEU A 539 48.22 62.93 6.84
C LEU A 539 47.17 63.77 6.11
N THR A 540 46.56 63.19 5.09
CA THR A 540 45.41 63.77 4.38
C THR A 540 44.14 62.93 4.52
N LYS A 541 44.30 61.65 4.85
CA LYS A 541 43.20 60.69 5.00
C LYS A 541 43.41 59.78 6.20
N ILE A 542 42.39 59.69 7.04
CA ILE A 542 42.30 58.70 8.12
C ILE A 542 41.04 57.88 7.88
N THR A 543 41.13 56.55 7.96
CA THR A 543 39.99 55.64 7.89
C THR A 543 39.93 54.82 9.17
N VAL A 544 38.78 54.82 9.84
CA VAL A 544 38.55 54.01 11.04
C VAL A 544 37.50 52.98 10.70
N LEU A 545 37.82 51.69 10.86
CA LEU A 545 36.90 50.60 10.53
C LEU A 545 35.98 50.21 11.71
N LYS A 546 36.22 50.76 12.90
CA LYS A 546 35.40 50.53 14.09
C LYS A 546 34.12 51.36 14.05
N ALA A 547 32.97 50.71 14.26
CA ALA A 547 31.67 51.37 14.20
C ALA A 547 31.44 52.39 15.34
N THR A 548 32.00 52.15 16.52
CA THR A 548 32.00 53.10 17.64
C THR A 548 33.36 53.79 17.74
N PRO A 549 33.42 55.07 18.16
CA PRO A 549 34.69 55.75 18.39
C PRO A 549 35.55 54.97 19.41
N PRO A 550 36.78 54.56 19.06
CA PRO A 550 37.69 53.94 20.03
C PRO A 550 38.21 54.99 21.02
N THR A 551 38.66 54.54 22.20
CA THR A 551 39.22 55.42 23.22
C THR A 551 40.49 56.08 22.69
N VAL A 552 40.58 57.40 22.80
CA VAL A 552 41.79 58.16 22.45
C VAL A 552 42.17 59.10 23.58
N HIS A 553 43.46 59.20 23.86
CA HIS A 553 43.98 60.01 24.95
C HIS A 553 44.30 61.45 24.50
N SER A 554 44.75 62.27 25.46
CA SER A 554 45.02 63.68 25.20
C SER A 554 46.04 63.86 24.06
N GLN A 555 45.76 64.80 23.15
CA GLN A 555 46.66 65.18 22.06
C GLN A 555 47.02 64.07 21.06
N SER A 556 46.32 62.91 21.01
CA SER A 556 46.67 61.79 20.11
C SER A 556 46.82 62.21 18.65
N PHE A 557 46.03 63.17 18.15
CA PHE A 557 46.15 63.71 16.78
C PHE A 557 46.44 65.23 16.75
N ALA A 558 47.07 65.77 17.79
CA ALA A 558 47.46 67.19 17.80
C ALA A 558 48.43 67.50 16.66
N GLY A 559 48.19 68.58 15.92
CA GLY A 559 48.92 68.91 14.69
C GLY A 559 48.34 68.26 13.42
N VAL A 560 47.37 67.35 13.56
CA VAL A 560 46.64 66.73 12.43
C VAL A 560 45.26 67.40 12.28
N TRP A 561 44.39 67.33 13.29
CA TRP A 561 43.05 67.92 13.24
C TRP A 561 43.02 69.46 13.18
N ASN A 562 44.11 70.11 13.61
CA ASN A 562 44.28 71.57 13.65
C ASN A 562 45.39 72.04 12.72
N ASN A 563 45.75 71.24 11.72
CA ASN A 563 46.69 71.64 10.69
C ASN A 563 46.09 72.79 9.86
N SER A 564 46.75 73.95 9.87
CA SER A 564 46.32 75.13 9.12
C SER A 564 46.62 75.06 7.62
N THR A 565 47.48 74.12 7.21
CA THR A 565 48.00 74.01 5.83
C THR A 565 47.40 72.86 5.03
N LYS A 566 46.83 71.86 5.69
CA LYS A 566 46.23 70.67 5.07
C LYS A 566 44.95 70.27 5.79
N THR A 567 43.89 70.00 5.02
CA THR A 567 42.65 69.41 5.54
C THR A 567 42.78 67.89 5.58
N VAL A 568 42.37 67.29 6.69
CA VAL A 568 42.33 65.83 6.86
C VAL A 568 40.89 65.36 6.85
N THR A 569 40.58 64.37 6.02
CA THR A 569 39.27 63.73 6.00
C THR A 569 39.30 62.45 6.85
N LEU A 570 38.40 62.37 7.82
CA LEU A 570 38.15 61.18 8.63
C LEU A 570 37.00 60.37 8.02
N TYR A 571 37.31 59.18 7.52
CA TYR A 571 36.34 58.22 7.02
C TYR A 571 35.97 57.23 8.12
N VAL A 572 34.68 57.09 8.39
CA VAL A 572 34.13 56.17 9.39
C VAL A 572 33.13 55.20 8.75
N PRO A 573 32.74 54.10 9.41
CA PRO A 573 31.77 53.17 8.85
C PRO A 573 30.42 53.85 8.64
N LYS A 574 29.65 53.33 7.68
CA LYS A 574 28.31 53.85 7.40
C LYS A 574 27.43 53.74 8.65
N GLY A 575 26.76 54.84 9.01
CA GLY A 575 25.92 54.95 10.21
C GLY A 575 26.68 55.42 11.46
N SER A 576 28.01 55.55 11.41
CA SER A 576 28.83 55.91 12.58
C SER A 576 29.11 57.40 12.69
N LYS A 577 28.83 58.22 11.66
CA LYS A 577 29.25 59.63 11.62
C LYS A 577 28.78 60.44 12.83
N ALA A 578 27.52 60.28 13.26
CA ALA A 578 26.98 61.03 14.39
C ALA A 578 27.74 60.73 15.70
N ALA A 579 28.09 59.47 15.95
CA ALA A 579 28.83 59.06 17.13
C ALA A 579 30.24 59.66 17.16
N TYR A 580 30.94 59.64 16.03
CA TYR A 580 32.28 60.25 15.91
C TYR A 580 32.25 61.79 16.00
N GLN A 581 31.17 62.44 15.54
CA GLN A 581 31.00 63.88 15.68
C GLN A 581 30.73 64.31 17.13
N SER A 582 30.02 63.48 17.91
CA SER A 582 29.70 63.78 19.31
C SER A 582 30.83 63.47 20.30
N ASP A 583 31.83 62.70 19.87
CA ASP A 583 32.97 62.32 20.70
C ASP A 583 33.91 63.51 20.95
N GLU A 584 34.40 63.67 22.20
CA GLU A 584 35.19 64.85 22.58
C GLU A 584 36.52 64.99 21.82
N ASN A 585 37.07 63.88 21.31
CA ASN A 585 38.37 63.84 20.67
C ASN A 585 38.24 63.60 19.17
N TRP A 586 37.42 62.65 18.74
CA TRP A 586 37.15 62.42 17.32
C TRP A 586 36.33 63.55 16.68
N GLY A 587 35.49 64.23 17.45
CA GLY A 587 34.74 65.41 16.99
C GLY A 587 35.63 66.61 16.64
N LYS A 588 36.93 66.59 16.97
CA LYS A 588 37.89 67.63 16.59
C LYS A 588 38.23 67.60 15.09
N PHE A 589 37.97 66.50 14.39
CA PHE A 589 38.14 66.43 12.93
C PHE A 589 37.04 67.22 12.21
N LYS A 590 37.44 68.25 11.47
CA LYS A 590 36.50 69.16 10.79
C LYS A 590 35.76 68.51 9.62
N ASN A 591 36.37 67.53 8.96
CA ASN A 591 35.74 66.79 7.85
C ASN A 591 35.60 65.31 8.22
N ILE A 592 34.36 64.87 8.48
CA ILE A 592 34.02 63.47 8.78
C ILE A 592 33.04 62.97 7.72
N GLU A 593 33.42 61.90 7.02
CA GLU A 593 32.68 61.26 5.94
C GLU A 593 32.43 59.79 6.25
N GLU A 594 31.37 59.22 5.68
CA GLU A 594 31.07 57.79 5.80
C GLU A 594 31.57 57.04 4.57
N LEU A 595 32.04 55.81 4.78
CA LEU A 595 32.43 54.92 3.70
C LEU A 595 31.21 54.50 2.85
N SER A 596 31.35 54.52 1.53
CA SER A 596 30.32 54.09 0.59
C SER A 596 30.31 52.56 0.45
N LYS A 597 29.53 51.90 1.32
CA LYS A 597 29.40 50.44 1.53
C LYS A 597 30.51 49.81 2.35
#